data_AF-A0A3D9Z4F1-F1
#
_entry.id   AF-A0A3D9Z4F1-F1
#
_cell.length_a   1.000
_cell.length_b   1.000
_cell.length_c   1.000
_cell.angle_alpha   90.00
_cell.angle_beta   90.00
_cell.angle_gamma   90.00
#
_symmetry.space_group_name_H-M   'P 1'
#
loop_
_entity.id
_entity.type
_entity.pdbx_description
1 polymer ?
#
loop_
_entity_poly.entity_id
_entity_poly.type
_entity_poly.pdbx_seq_one_letter_code
_entity_poly.pdbx_strand_id
1 'polypeptide(L)'
;MTTPVRVLSFGGCLLHGPISKVVSAGASDVAIAKLSRGGGTPPTYTIGEMLQTLALYRNEIEMTPDIRVLCGVKAEFAPLPRAGELFGVDVAILEPQSPIDIRFREYSLHRAAIKNAISSTLKGDEKLTKAADRWLNKGFMLLDDEYRKRVGAEIADQLDDDAPMVETFRAVLREAYPERKPIESELRELVNKIGRPVGVLTYMFQFMPDGRPVSWPAGFHEEVVAAAQALNLPVFEPWRVVQAHGVSKAMKPDLRHYQEEFLPVIAREICNFVRTVSDRGGAAWPVSAAERGVATSVPA
;
A
#
# COMPACT_ATOMS: atom_id res chain seq x y z
N MET A 1 18.86 -25.83 -10.68
CA MET A 1 18.14 -24.99 -9.69
C MET A 1 17.07 -24.24 -10.45
N THR A 2 15.83 -24.22 -9.98
CA THR A 2 14.74 -23.46 -10.60
C THR A 2 14.99 -21.96 -10.40
N THR A 3 14.70 -21.15 -11.41
CA THR A 3 14.76 -19.69 -11.29
C THR A 3 13.69 -19.23 -10.29
N PRO A 4 14.01 -18.36 -9.31
CA PRO A 4 13.03 -17.90 -8.34
C PRO A 4 11.95 -17.04 -9.00
N VAL A 5 10.71 -17.15 -8.50
CA VAL A 5 9.57 -16.32 -8.91
C VAL A 5 9.79 -14.90 -8.41
N ARG A 6 9.86 -13.92 -9.31
CA ARG A 6 10.10 -12.51 -8.97
C ARG A 6 8.79 -11.79 -8.72
N VAL A 7 8.60 -11.33 -7.48
CA VAL A 7 7.37 -10.70 -7.01
C VAL A 7 7.49 -9.18 -6.98
N LEU A 8 6.50 -8.50 -7.54
CA LEU A 8 6.20 -7.10 -7.26
C LEU A 8 5.18 -7.03 -6.13
N SER A 9 5.58 -6.58 -4.95
CA SER A 9 4.71 -6.47 -3.78
C SER A 9 4.26 -5.02 -3.59
N PHE A 10 2.95 -4.83 -3.44
CA PHE A 10 2.31 -3.59 -3.04
C PHE A 10 1.65 -3.79 -1.68
N GLY A 11 2.15 -3.13 -0.64
CA GLY A 11 1.64 -3.33 0.70
C GLY A 11 2.44 -2.66 1.80
N GLY A 12 2.14 -3.07 3.02
CA GLY A 12 2.77 -2.59 4.23
C GLY A 12 3.84 -3.54 4.78
N CYS A 13 4.18 -3.33 6.05
CA CYS A 13 5.20 -4.12 6.75
C CYS A 13 4.84 -5.61 6.89
N LEU A 14 3.56 -5.95 6.89
CA LEU A 14 3.08 -7.33 7.06
C LEU A 14 3.25 -8.18 5.80
N LEU A 15 3.39 -7.57 4.62
CA LEU A 15 3.84 -8.25 3.41
C LEU A 15 5.36 -8.15 3.25
N HIS A 16 5.90 -6.93 3.31
CA HIS A 16 7.31 -6.69 3.02
C HIS A 16 8.26 -7.33 4.04
N GLY A 17 7.90 -7.32 5.33
CA GLY A 17 8.71 -7.86 6.42
C GLY A 17 8.95 -9.37 6.28
N PRO A 18 7.89 -10.20 6.22
CA PRO A 18 8.01 -11.63 6.02
C PRO A 18 8.79 -12.03 4.76
N ILE A 19 8.46 -11.45 3.60
CA ILE A 19 9.15 -11.76 2.33
C ILE A 19 10.64 -11.39 2.42
N SER A 20 10.95 -10.19 2.90
CA SER A 20 12.34 -9.71 2.97
C SER A 20 13.19 -10.60 3.88
N LYS A 21 12.66 -11.08 5.01
CA LYS A 21 13.38 -11.99 5.91
C LYS A 21 13.73 -13.31 5.24
N VAL A 22 12.80 -13.94 4.53
CA VAL A 22 13.07 -15.24 3.88
C VAL A 22 14.00 -15.10 2.68
N VAL A 23 13.83 -14.04 1.88
CA VAL A 23 14.73 -13.74 0.76
C VAL A 23 16.16 -13.52 1.27
N SER A 24 16.32 -12.75 2.35
CA SER A 24 17.64 -12.46 2.93
C SER A 24 18.31 -13.71 3.53
N ALA A 25 17.53 -14.71 3.95
CA ALA A 25 18.05 -15.98 4.46
C ALA A 25 18.49 -16.95 3.35
N GLY A 26 18.35 -16.59 2.06
CA GLY A 26 18.69 -17.46 0.93
C GLY A 26 17.81 -18.70 0.80
N ALA A 27 16.66 -18.71 1.49
CA ALA A 27 15.83 -19.88 1.68
C ALA A 27 14.54 -19.88 0.83
N SER A 28 14.35 -18.90 -0.06
CA SER A 28 13.18 -18.84 -0.96
C SER A 28 13.55 -18.98 -2.43
N ASP A 29 12.70 -19.71 -3.11
CA ASP A 29 12.47 -19.69 -4.56
C ASP A 29 11.54 -18.53 -4.99
N VAL A 30 11.38 -17.52 -4.13
CA VAL A 30 10.73 -16.25 -4.41
C VAL A 30 11.78 -15.15 -4.20
N ALA A 31 11.79 -14.15 -5.07
CA ALA A 31 12.68 -13.00 -4.98
C ALA A 31 11.88 -11.70 -5.16
N ILE A 32 12.25 -10.62 -4.47
CA ILE A 32 11.62 -9.31 -4.69
C ILE A 32 12.12 -8.74 -6.03
N ALA A 33 11.21 -8.35 -6.90
CA ALA A 33 11.54 -7.71 -8.17
C ALA A 33 12.21 -6.36 -7.91
N LYS A 34 13.36 -6.12 -8.54
CA LYS A 34 14.10 -4.88 -8.43
C LYS A 34 13.72 -3.96 -9.58
N LEU A 35 12.88 -2.97 -9.31
CA LEU A 35 12.36 -2.02 -10.30
C LEU A 35 12.89 -0.59 -10.11
N SER A 36 13.58 -0.31 -9.01
CA SER A 36 14.11 1.03 -8.72
C SER A 36 15.51 0.97 -8.10
N ARG A 37 16.21 2.11 -8.19
CA ARG A 37 17.33 2.46 -7.32
C ARG A 37 16.75 2.92 -5.97
N GLY A 38 17.48 2.65 -4.88
CA GLY A 38 17.10 3.14 -3.56
C GLY A 38 16.23 2.22 -2.69
N GLY A 39 15.84 1.05 -3.20
CA GLY A 39 15.14 0.05 -2.40
C GLY A 39 14.13 -0.77 -3.19
N GLY A 40 13.17 -1.34 -2.47
CA GLY A 40 12.00 -2.00 -3.07
C GLY A 40 10.88 -1.01 -3.39
N THR A 41 9.70 -1.55 -3.64
CA THR A 41 8.46 -0.77 -3.81
C THR A 41 8.23 0.15 -2.61
N PRO A 42 7.85 1.43 -2.84
CA PRO A 42 7.31 2.27 -1.79
C PRO A 42 6.18 1.56 -1.04
N PRO A 43 6.04 1.75 0.29
CA PRO A 43 4.92 1.20 1.03
C PRO A 43 3.60 1.82 0.52
N THR A 44 2.57 0.98 0.42
CA THR A 44 1.24 1.41 -0.07
C THR A 44 0.13 0.82 0.79
N TYR A 45 -0.90 1.60 1.09
CA TYR A 45 -2.08 1.24 1.88
C TYR A 45 -3.37 1.24 1.07
N THR A 46 -3.48 2.08 0.03
CA THR A 46 -4.68 2.16 -0.82
C THR A 46 -4.36 1.72 -2.24
N ILE A 47 -5.38 1.41 -3.04
CA ILE A 47 -5.18 1.13 -4.46
C ILE A 47 -4.69 2.38 -5.21
N GLY A 48 -5.14 3.58 -4.82
CA GLY A 48 -4.62 4.84 -5.35
C GLY A 48 -3.10 5.00 -5.17
N GLU A 49 -2.56 4.67 -4.00
CA GLU A 49 -1.10 4.66 -3.75
C GLU A 49 -0.36 3.61 -4.61
N MET A 50 -0.98 2.45 -4.87
CA MET A 50 -0.43 1.40 -5.75
C MET A 50 -0.40 1.86 -7.22
N LEU A 51 -1.48 2.47 -7.70
CA LEU A 51 -1.57 3.05 -9.04
C LEU A 51 -0.54 4.17 -9.23
N GLN A 52 -0.39 5.05 -8.24
CA GLN A 52 0.64 6.09 -8.23
C GLN A 52 2.04 5.49 -8.31
N THR A 53 2.30 4.39 -7.59
CA THR A 53 3.59 3.71 -7.63
C THR A 53 3.89 3.10 -9.00
N LEU A 54 2.89 2.56 -9.70
CA LEU A 54 3.06 2.13 -11.09
C LEU A 54 3.38 3.30 -12.02
N ALA A 55 2.69 4.43 -11.86
CA ALA A 55 2.97 5.64 -12.63
C ALA A 55 4.41 6.14 -12.41
N LEU A 56 4.94 6.04 -11.18
CA LEU A 56 6.36 6.32 -10.90
C LEU A 56 7.31 5.37 -11.65
N TYR A 57 7.03 4.06 -11.69
CA TYR A 57 7.86 3.12 -12.46
C TYR A 57 7.87 3.41 -13.96
N ARG A 58 6.79 4.01 -14.46
CA ARG A 58 6.62 4.38 -15.87
C ARG A 58 7.10 5.78 -16.22
N ASN A 59 7.54 6.56 -15.23
CA ASN A 59 7.81 8.00 -15.39
C ASN A 59 6.60 8.79 -15.93
N GLU A 60 5.38 8.38 -15.56
CA GLU A 60 4.14 9.08 -15.93
C GLU A 60 3.81 10.24 -15.00
N ILE A 61 4.43 10.28 -13.82
CA ILE A 61 4.28 11.35 -12.84
C ILE A 61 5.64 11.80 -12.33
N GLU A 62 5.76 13.10 -12.10
CA GLU A 62 6.90 13.71 -11.41
C GLU A 62 6.45 14.15 -10.01
N MET A 63 7.36 14.04 -9.05
CA MET A 63 7.10 14.48 -7.68
C MET A 63 8.24 15.37 -7.23
N THR A 64 7.90 16.54 -6.68
CA THR A 64 8.86 17.38 -5.98
C THR A 64 9.41 16.66 -4.75
N PRO A 65 10.59 17.03 -4.23
CA PRO A 65 11.17 16.40 -3.04
C PRO A 65 10.19 16.35 -1.84
N ASP A 66 9.48 17.45 -1.61
CA ASP A 66 8.49 17.57 -0.54
C ASP A 66 7.32 16.58 -0.70
N ILE A 67 6.80 16.44 -1.93
CA ILE A 67 5.70 15.52 -2.22
C ILE A 67 6.16 14.07 -2.10
N ARG A 68 7.40 13.74 -2.50
CA ARG A 68 7.96 12.40 -2.31
C ARG A 68 7.94 11.99 -0.84
N VAL A 69 8.38 12.89 0.05
CA VAL A 69 8.35 12.65 1.51
C VAL A 69 6.93 12.30 1.96
N LEU A 70 5.93 13.08 1.54
CA LEU A 70 4.53 12.87 1.92
C LEU A 70 3.89 11.61 1.29
N CYS A 71 4.38 11.19 0.13
CA CYS A 71 3.95 9.95 -0.53
C CYS A 71 4.71 8.71 -0.05
N GLY A 72 5.62 8.85 0.94
CA GLY A 72 6.44 7.72 1.40
C GLY A 72 7.46 7.22 0.37
N VAL A 73 7.78 8.04 -0.63
CA VAL A 73 8.75 7.75 -1.68
C VAL A 73 10.12 8.25 -1.23
N LYS A 74 11.12 7.37 -1.25
CA LYS A 74 12.48 7.72 -0.85
C LYS A 74 13.11 8.74 -1.81
N ALA A 75 14.00 9.58 -1.29
CA ALA A 75 14.70 10.59 -2.09
C ALA A 75 15.49 9.96 -3.24
N GLU A 76 16.15 8.84 -2.96
CA GLU A 76 16.96 8.07 -3.91
C GLU A 76 16.15 7.20 -4.88
N PHE A 77 14.81 7.20 -4.79
CA PHE A 77 13.96 6.44 -5.70
C PHE A 77 14.15 6.94 -7.14
N ALA A 78 14.56 6.03 -8.01
CA ALA A 78 14.58 6.24 -9.45
C ALA A 78 14.26 4.92 -10.16
N PRO A 79 13.30 4.89 -11.11
CA PRO A 79 12.99 3.66 -11.83
C PRO A 79 14.21 3.16 -12.62
N LEU A 80 14.41 1.84 -12.63
CA LEU A 80 15.43 1.19 -13.46
C LEU A 80 15.00 1.18 -14.93
N PRO A 81 15.94 0.99 -15.88
CA PRO A 81 15.58 0.76 -17.27
C PRO A 81 14.54 -0.36 -17.39
N ARG A 82 13.47 -0.11 -18.16
CA ARG A 82 12.34 -1.03 -18.37
C ARG A 82 11.51 -1.34 -17.13
N ALA A 83 11.64 -0.56 -16.05
CA ALA A 83 10.74 -0.67 -14.89
C ALA A 83 9.28 -0.42 -15.28
N GLY A 84 9.01 0.49 -16.23
CA GLY A 84 7.66 0.77 -16.72
C GLY A 84 6.98 -0.40 -17.44
N GLU A 85 7.77 -1.30 -18.03
CA GLU A 85 7.31 -2.58 -18.63
C GLU A 85 7.14 -3.68 -17.57
N LEU A 86 7.46 -3.38 -16.31
CA LEU A 86 7.60 -4.34 -15.22
C LEU A 86 8.51 -5.50 -15.64
N PHE A 87 9.62 -5.17 -16.32
CA PHE A 87 10.55 -6.18 -16.80
C PHE A 87 11.12 -6.97 -15.62
N GLY A 88 10.99 -8.29 -15.71
CA GLY A 88 11.45 -9.17 -14.66
C GLY A 88 10.52 -9.30 -13.46
N VAL A 89 9.26 -8.87 -13.58
CA VAL A 89 8.18 -9.22 -12.66
C VAL A 89 7.43 -10.42 -13.23
N ASP A 90 7.36 -11.50 -12.47
CA ASP A 90 6.63 -12.72 -12.84
C ASP A 90 5.21 -12.69 -12.25
N VAL A 91 5.04 -12.07 -11.08
CA VAL A 91 3.76 -11.96 -10.36
C VAL A 91 3.70 -10.68 -9.51
N ALA A 92 2.51 -10.12 -9.34
CA ALA A 92 2.26 -9.05 -8.38
C ALA A 92 1.40 -9.52 -7.20
N ILE A 93 1.68 -8.99 -6.02
CA ILE A 93 0.93 -9.26 -4.80
C ILE A 93 0.44 -7.95 -4.24
N LEU A 94 -0.87 -7.85 -4.04
CA LEU A 94 -1.56 -6.64 -3.60
C LEU A 94 -2.05 -6.81 -2.17
N GLU A 95 -1.79 -5.84 -1.32
CA GLU A 95 -2.28 -5.77 0.05
C GLU A 95 -2.99 -4.43 0.26
N PRO A 96 -4.26 -4.27 -0.20
CA PRO A 96 -5.05 -3.10 0.16
C PRO A 96 -5.31 -3.11 1.67
N GLN A 97 -4.97 -2.01 2.34
CA GLN A 97 -5.06 -1.83 3.80
C GLN A 97 -6.03 -0.70 4.21
N SER A 98 -6.51 0.11 3.27
CA SER A 98 -7.42 1.22 3.55
C SER A 98 -8.37 1.49 2.37
N PRO A 99 -9.67 1.77 2.62
CA PRO A 99 -10.62 2.27 1.62
C PRO A 99 -10.44 3.74 1.27
N ILE A 100 -9.71 4.48 2.10
CA ILE A 100 -9.66 5.94 2.03
C ILE A 100 -8.30 6.35 1.53
N ASP A 101 -8.27 6.94 0.33
CA ASP A 101 -7.15 7.72 -0.18
C ASP A 101 -7.10 9.08 0.52
N ILE A 102 -5.88 9.51 0.87
CA ILE A 102 -5.63 10.90 1.27
C ILE A 102 -5.13 11.61 0.03
N ARG A 103 -6.00 12.37 -0.63
CA ARG A 103 -5.70 13.04 -1.88
C ARG A 103 -5.20 14.45 -1.63
N PHE A 104 -4.13 14.83 -2.31
CA PHE A 104 -3.66 16.21 -2.38
C PHE A 104 -3.30 16.50 -3.83
N ARG A 105 -4.14 17.29 -4.48
CA ARG A 105 -4.06 17.54 -5.92
C ARG A 105 -4.06 16.20 -6.69
N GLU A 106 -3.09 15.98 -7.56
CA GLU A 106 -2.93 14.75 -8.33
C GLU A 106 -2.35 13.56 -7.53
N TYR A 107 -1.87 13.77 -6.29
CA TYR A 107 -1.16 12.76 -5.51
C TYR A 107 -2.04 12.02 -4.49
N SER A 108 -1.77 10.72 -4.31
CA SER A 108 -2.17 9.94 -3.14
C SER A 108 -1.05 10.02 -2.10
N LEU A 109 -1.35 10.62 -0.96
CA LEU A 109 -0.41 10.80 0.14
C LEU A 109 -0.42 9.58 1.06
N HIS A 110 0.76 9.16 1.52
CA HIS A 110 0.91 8.00 2.38
C HIS A 110 0.66 8.37 3.85
N ARG A 111 -0.38 7.79 4.46
CA ARG A 111 -0.84 8.15 5.81
C ARG A 111 0.27 8.20 6.86
N ALA A 112 1.12 7.18 6.93
CA ALA A 112 2.17 7.15 7.94
C ALA A 112 3.30 8.16 7.63
N ALA A 113 3.51 8.47 6.35
CA ALA A 113 4.52 9.44 5.94
C ALA A 113 4.08 10.86 6.29
N ILE A 114 2.81 11.21 6.01
CA ILE A 114 2.19 12.47 6.46
C ILE A 114 2.29 12.60 7.98
N LYS A 115 1.88 11.55 8.72
CA LYS A 115 1.93 11.57 10.18
C LYS A 115 3.34 11.87 10.67
N ASN A 116 4.34 11.13 10.18
CA ASN A 116 5.72 11.30 10.61
C ASN A 116 6.27 12.69 10.25
N ALA A 117 5.97 13.17 9.04
CA ALA A 117 6.40 14.48 8.58
C ALA A 117 5.82 15.60 9.45
N ILE A 118 4.49 15.62 9.64
CA ILE A 118 3.82 16.62 10.49
C ILE A 118 4.30 16.53 11.95
N SER A 119 4.38 15.33 12.53
CA SER A 119 4.87 15.17 13.91
C SER A 119 6.32 15.63 14.08
N SER A 120 7.17 15.47 13.05
CA SER A 120 8.56 15.95 13.10
C SER A 120 8.64 17.47 13.06
N THR A 121 7.77 18.13 12.29
CA THR A 121 7.66 19.59 12.22
C THR A 121 7.09 20.19 13.51
N LEU A 122 6.14 19.51 14.15
CA LEU A 122 5.49 19.95 15.38
C LEU A 122 6.25 19.52 16.65
N LYS A 123 7.48 19.03 16.52
CA LYS A 123 8.24 18.46 17.64
C LYS A 123 8.42 19.51 18.74
N GLY A 124 7.85 19.22 19.91
CA GLY A 124 7.88 20.12 21.08
C GLY A 124 6.54 20.78 21.38
N ASP A 125 5.60 20.78 20.43
CA ASP A 125 4.22 21.23 20.65
C ASP A 125 3.26 20.04 20.76
N GLU A 126 3.02 19.58 21.99
CA GLU A 126 2.13 18.45 22.27
C GLU A 126 0.68 18.76 21.87
N LYS A 127 0.25 20.02 21.96
CA LYS A 127 -1.12 20.44 21.64
C LYS A 127 -1.35 20.35 20.13
N LEU A 128 -0.45 20.89 19.33
CA LEU A 128 -0.51 20.80 17.87
C LEU A 128 -0.32 19.36 17.39
N THR A 129 0.58 18.58 18.02
CA THR A 129 0.75 17.16 17.68
C THR A 129 -0.55 16.38 17.89
N LYS A 130 -1.24 16.57 19.02
CA LYS A 130 -2.56 15.97 19.28
C LYS A 130 -3.64 16.49 18.31
N ALA A 131 -3.56 17.75 17.89
CA ALA A 131 -4.47 18.30 16.90
C ALA A 131 -4.26 17.64 15.52
N ALA A 132 -3.00 17.49 15.09
CA ALA A 132 -2.63 16.81 13.84
C ALA A 132 -3.04 15.34 13.82
N ASP A 133 -2.84 14.62 14.93
CA ASP A 133 -3.31 13.23 15.06
C ASP A 133 -4.84 13.14 14.94
N ARG A 134 -5.59 14.09 15.51
CA ARG A 134 -7.04 14.15 15.36
C ARG A 134 -7.47 14.58 13.96
N TRP A 135 -6.78 15.54 13.35
CA TRP A 135 -7.02 15.95 11.96
C TRP A 135 -6.91 14.75 11.02
N LEU A 136 -5.86 13.94 11.16
CA LEU A 136 -5.67 12.74 10.35
C LEU A 136 -6.73 11.67 10.62
N ASN A 137 -6.95 11.32 11.89
CA ASN A 137 -7.85 10.21 12.24
C ASN A 137 -9.33 10.58 12.09
N LYS A 138 -9.76 11.73 12.60
CA LYS A 138 -11.16 12.15 12.53
C LYS A 138 -11.49 12.76 11.16
N GLY A 139 -10.63 13.61 10.62
CA GLY A 139 -10.88 14.27 9.34
C GLY A 139 -10.91 13.30 8.16
N PHE A 140 -9.96 12.37 8.09
CA PHE A 140 -9.87 11.44 6.96
C PHE A 140 -10.49 10.08 7.26
N MET A 141 -10.17 9.44 8.39
CA MET A 141 -10.63 8.05 8.61
C MET A 141 -12.11 7.98 9.02
N LEU A 142 -12.66 9.05 9.61
CA LEU A 142 -14.09 9.16 9.91
C LEU A 142 -14.84 10.07 8.92
N LEU A 143 -14.16 10.56 7.87
CA LEU A 143 -14.73 11.38 6.80
C LEU A 143 -15.43 12.67 7.29
N ASP A 144 -14.95 13.27 8.39
CA ASP A 144 -15.47 14.55 8.91
C ASP A 144 -14.75 15.73 8.23
N ASP A 145 -15.25 16.12 7.05
CA ASP A 145 -14.63 17.15 6.20
C ASP A 145 -14.63 18.55 6.84
N GLU A 146 -15.69 18.90 7.58
CA GLU A 146 -15.75 20.17 8.31
C GLU A 146 -14.72 20.22 9.43
N TYR A 147 -14.57 19.13 10.19
CA TYR A 147 -13.49 19.02 11.18
C TYR A 147 -12.11 19.07 10.55
N ARG A 148 -11.91 18.37 9.42
CA ARG A 148 -10.66 18.37 8.66
C ARG A 148 -10.27 19.79 8.25
N LYS A 149 -11.17 20.53 7.59
CA LYS A 149 -10.91 21.89 7.10
C LYS A 149 -10.59 22.83 8.26
N ARG A 150 -11.41 22.84 9.31
CA ARG A 150 -11.23 23.74 10.45
C ARG A 150 -9.92 23.47 11.19
N VAL A 151 -9.67 22.22 11.59
CA VAL A 151 -8.46 21.87 12.35
C VAL A 151 -7.21 21.97 11.47
N GLY A 152 -7.32 21.65 10.19
CA GLY A 152 -6.23 21.81 9.23
C GLY A 152 -5.79 23.28 9.10
N ALA A 153 -6.75 24.20 8.96
CA ALA A 153 -6.47 25.63 8.95
C ALA A 153 -5.84 26.11 10.28
N GLU A 154 -6.41 25.70 11.43
CA GLU A 154 -5.87 26.04 12.75
C GLU A 154 -4.41 25.59 12.93
N ILE A 155 -4.06 24.39 12.47
CA ILE A 155 -2.67 23.89 12.53
C ILE A 155 -1.79 24.69 11.57
N ALA A 156 -2.23 24.89 10.33
CA ALA A 156 -1.47 25.58 9.28
C ALA A 156 -1.09 27.01 9.67
N ASP A 157 -1.98 27.71 10.37
CA ASP A 157 -1.79 29.08 10.87
C ASP A 157 -0.80 29.17 12.04
N GLN A 158 -0.53 28.05 12.71
CA GLN A 158 0.39 27.96 13.85
C GLN A 158 1.74 27.33 13.51
N LEU A 159 1.96 26.92 12.25
CA LEU A 159 3.27 26.41 11.81
C LEU A 159 4.30 27.54 11.76
N ASP A 160 5.50 27.26 12.26
CA ASP A 160 6.67 28.13 12.17
C ASP A 160 7.10 28.33 10.72
N ASP A 161 7.32 29.59 10.32
CA ASP A 161 7.73 29.98 8.96
C ASP A 161 9.11 29.43 8.59
N ASP A 162 9.97 29.14 9.58
CA ASP A 162 11.30 28.58 9.35
C ASP A 162 11.30 27.04 9.32
N ALA A 163 10.15 26.39 9.52
CA ALA A 163 10.06 24.94 9.50
C ALA A 163 10.33 24.36 8.09
N PRO A 164 11.03 23.21 7.99
CA PRO A 164 11.20 22.52 6.73
C PRO A 164 9.85 22.20 6.07
N MET A 165 9.74 22.45 4.76
CA MET A 165 8.55 22.16 3.95
C MET A 165 7.26 22.88 4.41
N VAL A 166 7.37 23.99 5.17
CA VAL A 166 6.20 24.65 5.80
C VAL A 166 5.11 25.00 4.80
N GLU A 167 5.44 25.55 3.63
CA GLU A 167 4.45 25.92 2.62
C GLU A 167 3.73 24.70 2.04
N THR A 168 4.46 23.61 1.81
CA THR A 168 3.86 22.33 1.39
C THR A 168 2.94 21.78 2.49
N PHE A 169 3.33 21.83 3.76
CA PHE A 169 2.47 21.37 4.85
C PHE A 169 1.23 22.24 5.03
N ARG A 170 1.36 23.57 4.94
CA ARG A 170 0.21 24.49 4.97
C ARG A 170 -0.77 24.18 3.85
N ALA A 171 -0.28 23.94 2.63
CA ALA A 171 -1.11 23.54 1.50
C ALA A 171 -1.82 22.20 1.79
N VAL A 172 -1.09 21.17 2.24
CA VAL A 172 -1.66 19.85 2.55
C VAL A 172 -2.71 19.91 3.66
N LEU A 173 -2.42 20.62 4.75
CA LEU A 173 -3.34 20.77 5.88
C LEU A 173 -4.68 21.39 5.47
N ARG A 174 -4.67 22.32 4.50
CA ARG A 174 -5.85 23.02 4.01
C ARG A 174 -6.56 22.27 2.88
N GLU A 175 -5.79 21.79 1.90
CA GLU A 175 -6.31 21.29 0.62
C GLU A 175 -6.53 19.77 0.59
N ALA A 176 -5.77 18.96 1.35
CA ALA A 176 -5.85 17.51 1.23
C ALA A 176 -7.20 16.97 1.70
N TYR A 177 -7.82 16.08 0.94
CA TYR A 177 -9.18 15.58 1.18
C TYR A 177 -9.23 14.05 1.17
N PRO A 178 -10.15 13.42 1.93
CA PRO A 178 -10.36 11.98 1.83
C PRO A 178 -11.14 11.64 0.56
N GLU A 179 -10.74 10.58 -0.13
CA GLU A 179 -11.45 10.03 -1.27
C GLU A 179 -11.70 8.54 -1.04
N ARG A 180 -12.95 8.09 -1.23
CA ARG A 180 -13.32 6.68 -1.21
C ARG A 180 -13.86 6.30 -2.57
N LYS A 181 -13.18 5.38 -3.25
CA LYS A 181 -13.63 4.83 -4.53
C LYS A 181 -14.11 3.38 -4.38
N PRO A 182 -14.93 2.88 -5.32
CA PRO A 182 -15.33 1.48 -5.32
C PRO A 182 -14.13 0.56 -5.57
N ILE A 183 -13.78 -0.28 -4.60
CA ILE A 183 -12.60 -1.17 -4.63
C ILE A 183 -12.55 -2.01 -5.90
N GLU A 184 -13.68 -2.59 -6.33
CA GLU A 184 -13.69 -3.44 -7.52
C GLU A 184 -13.21 -2.70 -8.77
N SER A 185 -13.67 -1.46 -8.97
CA SER A 185 -13.27 -0.65 -10.13
C SER A 185 -11.78 -0.31 -10.10
N GLU A 186 -11.26 0.07 -8.94
CA GLU A 186 -9.84 0.41 -8.80
C GLU A 186 -8.93 -0.81 -8.90
N LEU A 187 -9.34 -1.94 -8.29
CA LEU A 187 -8.59 -3.19 -8.34
C LEU A 187 -8.52 -3.70 -9.78
N ARG A 188 -9.61 -3.58 -10.54
CA ARG A 188 -9.66 -3.88 -11.98
C ARG A 188 -8.69 -3.00 -12.75
N GLU A 189 -8.70 -1.69 -12.52
CA GLU A 189 -7.76 -0.76 -13.16
C GLU A 189 -6.30 -1.15 -12.85
N LEU A 190 -5.99 -1.40 -11.58
CA LEU A 190 -4.66 -1.77 -11.13
C LEU A 190 -4.18 -3.08 -11.78
N VAL A 191 -5.03 -4.11 -11.78
CA VAL A 191 -4.73 -5.41 -12.41
C VAL A 191 -4.47 -5.25 -13.91
N ASN A 192 -5.29 -4.46 -14.60
CA ASN A 192 -5.13 -4.17 -16.02
C ASN A 192 -3.81 -3.46 -16.31
N LYS A 193 -3.44 -2.48 -15.47
CA LYS A 193 -2.14 -1.81 -15.59
C LYS A 193 -0.98 -2.75 -15.29
N ILE A 194 -1.08 -3.64 -14.31
CA ILE A 194 0.01 -4.57 -13.97
C ILE A 194 0.30 -5.53 -15.14
N GLY A 195 -0.73 -6.08 -15.78
CA GLY A 195 -0.54 -6.96 -16.95
C GLY A 195 0.30 -8.21 -16.66
N ARG A 196 0.26 -8.68 -15.41
CA ARG A 196 0.91 -9.89 -14.89
C ARG A 196 -0.08 -10.63 -13.98
N PRO A 197 0.18 -11.90 -13.63
CA PRO A 197 -0.56 -12.58 -12.58
C PRO A 197 -0.58 -11.76 -11.29
N VAL A 198 -1.74 -11.70 -10.64
CA VAL A 198 -1.99 -10.90 -9.44
C VAL A 198 -2.67 -11.76 -8.38
N GLY A 199 -2.19 -11.68 -7.14
CA GLY A 199 -2.85 -12.22 -5.96
C GLY A 199 -3.14 -11.11 -4.95
N VAL A 200 -4.19 -11.29 -4.15
CA VAL A 200 -4.64 -10.31 -3.15
C VAL A 200 -4.46 -10.86 -1.73
N LEU A 201 -3.91 -10.04 -0.84
CA LEU A 201 -3.76 -10.33 0.60
C LEU A 201 -4.63 -9.37 1.40
N THR A 202 -5.31 -9.91 2.41
CA THR A 202 -6.25 -9.14 3.22
C THR A 202 -5.75 -8.95 4.65
N TYR A 203 -4.77 -8.07 4.82
CA TYR A 203 -4.01 -7.90 6.07
C TYR A 203 -4.68 -7.01 7.13
N MET A 204 -6.01 -6.96 7.13
CA MET A 204 -6.76 -5.88 7.78
C MET A 204 -7.36 -6.26 9.11
N PHE A 205 -6.71 -7.16 9.82
CA PHE A 205 -7.21 -7.66 11.08
C PHE A 205 -6.40 -7.14 12.25
N GLN A 206 -7.11 -6.52 13.20
CA GLN A 206 -6.64 -6.46 14.58
C GLN A 206 -7.12 -7.72 15.28
N PHE A 207 -6.34 -8.24 16.23
CA PHE A 207 -6.78 -9.37 17.03
C PHE A 207 -7.24 -8.89 18.41
N MET A 208 -8.34 -9.46 18.88
CA MET A 208 -8.79 -9.31 20.25
C MET A 208 -7.95 -10.22 21.18
N PRO A 209 -7.88 -9.94 22.48
CA PRO A 209 -7.20 -10.82 23.45
C PRO A 209 -7.72 -12.26 23.47
N ASP A 210 -8.99 -12.46 23.10
CA ASP A 210 -9.64 -13.78 22.96
C ASP A 210 -9.32 -14.50 21.64
N GLY A 211 -8.51 -13.88 20.78
CA GLY A 211 -8.06 -14.43 19.51
C GLY A 211 -8.96 -14.12 18.31
N ARG A 212 -10.09 -13.43 18.50
CA ARG A 212 -10.97 -13.07 17.39
C ARG A 212 -10.32 -12.02 16.47
N PRO A 213 -10.31 -12.24 15.14
CA PRO A 213 -9.90 -11.24 14.18
C PRO A 213 -11.02 -10.20 13.99
N VAL A 214 -10.64 -8.93 13.94
CA VAL A 214 -11.55 -7.79 13.73
C VAL A 214 -11.05 -7.03 12.51
N SER A 215 -11.86 -7.04 11.44
CA SER A 215 -11.56 -6.22 10.26
C SER A 215 -11.59 -4.74 10.64
N TRP A 216 -10.54 -4.01 10.29
CA TRP A 216 -10.48 -2.57 10.47
C TRP A 216 -9.89 -1.88 9.23
N PRO A 217 -10.67 -1.05 8.51
CA PRO A 217 -12.06 -0.67 8.79
C PRO A 217 -13.07 -1.83 8.68
N ALA A 218 -14.21 -1.70 9.36
CA ALA A 218 -15.30 -2.68 9.29
C ALA A 218 -15.88 -2.75 7.87
N GLY A 219 -16.16 -3.97 7.39
CA GLY A 219 -16.72 -4.21 6.05
C GLY A 219 -15.69 -4.18 4.91
N PHE A 220 -14.53 -3.55 5.12
CA PHE A 220 -13.57 -3.36 4.03
C PHE A 220 -12.84 -4.66 3.64
N HIS A 221 -12.59 -5.57 4.59
CA HIS A 221 -12.10 -6.91 4.26
C HIS A 221 -13.04 -7.62 3.28
N GLU A 222 -14.34 -7.60 3.58
CA GLU A 222 -15.36 -8.23 2.77
C GLU A 222 -15.46 -7.58 1.39
N GLU A 223 -15.34 -6.25 1.31
CA GLU A 223 -15.28 -5.52 0.04
C GLU A 223 -14.06 -5.93 -0.81
N VAL A 224 -12.87 -6.07 -0.21
CA VAL A 224 -11.65 -6.52 -0.90
C VAL A 224 -11.79 -7.96 -1.40
N VAL A 225 -12.31 -8.87 -0.57
CA VAL A 225 -12.54 -10.27 -0.96
C VAL A 225 -13.56 -10.36 -2.09
N ALA A 226 -14.67 -9.62 -2.00
CA ALA A 226 -15.69 -9.59 -3.03
C ALA A 226 -15.14 -9.06 -4.37
N ALA A 227 -14.37 -7.96 -4.33
CA ALA A 227 -13.70 -7.41 -5.52
C ALA A 227 -12.72 -8.41 -6.15
N ALA A 228 -11.90 -9.09 -5.33
CA ALA A 228 -10.98 -10.11 -5.81
C ALA A 228 -11.72 -11.30 -6.45
N GLN A 229 -12.82 -11.76 -5.85
CA GLN A 229 -13.66 -12.82 -6.40
C GLN A 229 -14.31 -12.43 -7.73
N ALA A 230 -14.84 -11.20 -7.84
CA ALA A 230 -15.42 -10.66 -9.07
C ALA A 230 -14.41 -10.60 -10.23
N LEU A 231 -13.13 -10.47 -9.90
CA LEU A 231 -12.00 -10.46 -10.84
C LEU A 231 -11.32 -11.83 -10.99
N ASN A 232 -11.85 -12.88 -10.35
CA ASN A 232 -11.27 -14.22 -10.31
C ASN A 232 -9.79 -14.25 -9.84
N LEU A 233 -9.44 -13.35 -8.91
CA LEU A 233 -8.10 -13.25 -8.34
C LEU A 233 -7.96 -14.22 -7.16
N PRO A 234 -6.83 -14.95 -7.04
CA PRO A 234 -6.51 -15.68 -5.83
C PRO A 234 -6.43 -14.73 -4.63
N VAL A 235 -6.96 -15.18 -3.48
CA VAL A 235 -6.92 -14.44 -2.21
C VAL A 235 -6.18 -15.26 -1.17
N PHE A 236 -5.27 -14.62 -0.44
CA PHE A 236 -4.66 -15.16 0.77
C PHE A 236 -5.12 -14.36 1.99
N GLU A 237 -5.50 -15.09 3.03
CA GLU A 237 -6.06 -14.53 4.25
C GLU A 237 -5.16 -14.87 5.45
N PRO A 238 -4.15 -14.02 5.75
CA PRO A 238 -3.15 -14.28 6.79
C PRO A 238 -3.72 -14.57 8.18
N TRP A 239 -4.89 -14.01 8.50
CA TRP A 239 -5.56 -14.20 9.78
C TRP A 239 -5.91 -15.66 10.06
N ARG A 240 -6.17 -16.46 9.02
CA ARG A 240 -6.44 -17.91 9.16
C ARG A 240 -5.21 -18.64 9.68
N VAL A 241 -4.03 -18.28 9.18
CA VAL A 241 -2.76 -18.86 9.64
C VAL A 241 -2.47 -18.45 11.09
N VAL A 242 -2.74 -17.19 11.43
CA VAL A 242 -2.63 -16.67 12.80
C VAL A 242 -3.54 -17.44 13.77
N GLN A 243 -4.81 -17.63 13.41
CA GLN A 243 -5.74 -18.40 14.25
C GLN A 243 -5.31 -19.85 14.43
N ALA A 244 -4.84 -20.50 13.37
CA ALA A 244 -4.38 -21.89 13.44
C ALA A 244 -3.19 -22.07 14.40
N HIS A 245 -2.33 -21.06 14.53
CA HIS A 245 -1.17 -21.11 15.43
C HIS A 245 -1.45 -20.52 16.82
N GLY A 246 -2.55 -19.78 16.97
CA GLY A 246 -2.92 -19.03 18.16
C GLY A 246 -2.34 -17.62 18.17
N VAL A 247 -3.19 -16.62 18.43
CA VAL A 247 -2.85 -15.19 18.40
C VAL A 247 -1.68 -14.85 19.32
N SER A 248 -1.63 -15.40 20.53
CA SER A 248 -0.54 -15.11 21.49
C SER A 248 0.83 -15.59 21.02
N LYS A 249 0.89 -16.64 20.20
CA LYS A 249 2.13 -17.16 19.60
C LYS A 249 2.49 -16.43 18.32
N ALA A 250 1.50 -15.99 17.56
CA ALA A 250 1.70 -15.39 16.24
C ALA A 250 1.94 -13.87 16.30
N MET A 251 1.29 -13.17 17.23
CA MET A 251 1.24 -11.70 17.30
C MET A 251 2.01 -11.17 18.51
N LYS A 252 2.66 -10.02 18.33
CA LYS A 252 3.26 -9.21 19.41
C LYS A 252 2.19 -8.70 20.36
N PRO A 253 2.56 -8.16 21.54
CA PRO A 253 1.60 -7.60 22.50
C PRO A 253 0.71 -6.49 21.95
N ASP A 254 1.11 -5.83 20.86
CA ASP A 254 0.29 -4.82 20.17
C ASP A 254 -0.85 -5.41 19.32
N LEU A 255 -0.89 -6.74 19.16
CA LEU A 255 -1.87 -7.51 18.39
C LEU A 255 -1.97 -7.08 16.91
N ARG A 256 -0.90 -6.46 16.38
CA ARG A 256 -0.82 -5.91 15.03
C ARG A 256 0.38 -6.41 14.25
N HIS A 257 1.49 -6.65 14.93
CA HIS A 257 2.72 -7.14 14.30
C HIS A 257 2.99 -8.60 14.67
N TYR A 258 3.64 -9.33 13.76
CA TYR A 258 4.05 -10.70 14.02
C TYR A 258 5.18 -10.81 15.04
N GLN A 259 5.14 -11.86 15.86
CA GLN A 259 6.29 -12.30 16.67
C GLN A 259 7.45 -12.68 15.76
N GLU A 260 8.68 -12.54 16.25
CA GLU A 260 9.87 -12.84 15.45
C GLU A 260 9.92 -14.31 15.05
N GLU A 261 9.53 -15.20 15.96
CA GLU A 261 9.48 -16.65 15.78
C GLU A 261 8.39 -17.07 14.78
N PHE A 262 7.35 -16.24 14.61
CA PHE A 262 6.26 -16.51 13.69
C PHE A 262 6.53 -16.01 12.26
N LEU A 263 7.44 -15.04 12.08
CA LEU A 263 7.76 -14.48 10.77
C LEU A 263 8.17 -15.55 9.72
N PRO A 264 9.01 -16.56 10.03
CA PRO A 264 9.34 -17.61 9.06
C PRO A 264 8.15 -18.48 8.66
N VAL A 265 7.16 -18.66 9.54
CA VAL A 265 5.95 -19.44 9.27
C VAL A 265 5.09 -18.69 8.26
N ILE A 266 4.72 -17.45 8.56
CA ILE A 266 3.86 -16.68 7.66
C ILE A 266 4.54 -16.36 6.33
N ALA A 267 5.87 -16.12 6.33
CA ALA A 267 6.60 -15.88 5.10
C ALA A 267 6.57 -17.08 4.15
N ARG A 268 6.61 -18.31 4.69
CA ARG A 268 6.49 -19.53 3.89
C ARG A 268 5.11 -19.64 3.24
N GLU A 269 4.05 -19.32 3.98
CA GLU A 269 2.68 -19.31 3.46
C GLU A 269 2.51 -18.26 2.35
N ILE A 270 3.09 -17.07 2.52
CA ILE A 270 3.10 -16.04 1.48
C ILE A 270 3.88 -16.52 0.25
N CYS A 271 5.04 -17.18 0.40
CA CYS A 271 5.79 -17.72 -0.73
C CYS A 271 5.00 -18.82 -1.47
N ASN A 272 4.31 -19.69 -0.74
CA ASN A 272 3.44 -20.72 -1.33
C ASN A 272 2.29 -20.07 -2.14
N PHE A 273 1.69 -19.00 -1.59
CA PHE A 273 0.66 -18.23 -2.28
C PHE A 273 1.20 -17.58 -3.56
N VAL A 274 2.37 -16.93 -3.50
CA VAL A 274 3.06 -16.33 -4.65
C VAL A 274 3.24 -17.34 -5.79
N ARG A 275 3.70 -18.56 -5.49
CA ARG A 275 3.84 -19.63 -6.49
C ARG A 275 2.50 -20.03 -7.08
N THR A 276 1.49 -20.21 -6.23
CA THR A 276 0.13 -20.58 -6.67
C THR A 276 -0.44 -19.55 -7.66
N VAL A 277 -0.20 -18.26 -7.41
CA VAL A 277 -0.61 -17.18 -8.32
C VAL A 277 0.19 -17.24 -9.63
N SER A 278 1.51 -17.41 -9.53
CA SER A 278 2.40 -17.53 -10.70
C SER A 278 1.99 -18.70 -11.61
N ASP A 279 1.74 -19.88 -11.04
CA ASP A 279 1.38 -21.09 -11.77
C ASP A 279 0.02 -20.96 -12.46
N ARG A 280 -0.96 -20.30 -11.82
CA ARG A 280 -2.27 -19.98 -12.44
C ARG A 280 -2.12 -19.04 -13.63
N GLY A 281 -1.19 -18.09 -13.54
CA GLY A 281 -0.88 -17.14 -14.60
C GLY A 281 -0.47 -17.78 -15.92
N GLY A 282 0.20 -18.94 -15.85
CA GLY A 282 0.58 -19.72 -17.03
C GLY A 282 -0.59 -20.48 -17.69
N ALA A 283 -1.72 -20.65 -17.00
CA ALA A 283 -2.82 -21.51 -17.44
C ALA A 283 -4.10 -20.74 -17.85
N ALA A 284 -4.44 -19.63 -17.20
CA ALA A 284 -5.74 -18.95 -17.43
C ALA A 284 -5.80 -17.52 -16.88
N TRP A 285 -4.87 -16.62 -17.26
CA TRP A 285 -4.99 -15.21 -16.89
C TRP A 285 -6.02 -14.49 -17.78
N PRO A 286 -7.20 -14.09 -17.27
CA PRO A 286 -8.25 -13.52 -18.10
C PRO A 286 -8.10 -12.00 -18.10
N VAL A 287 -7.33 -11.47 -19.04
CA VAL A 287 -7.67 -10.17 -19.59
C VAL A 287 -7.70 -10.38 -21.09
N SER A 288 -8.90 -10.65 -21.59
CA SER A 288 -9.10 -10.86 -23.02
C SER A 288 -8.44 -9.69 -23.76
N ALA A 289 -7.64 -10.00 -24.77
CA ALA A 289 -7.05 -8.97 -25.63
C ALA A 289 -8.11 -8.06 -26.28
N ALA A 290 -9.39 -8.45 -26.24
CA ALA A 290 -10.53 -7.70 -26.78
C ALA A 290 -10.84 -6.39 -26.02
N GLU A 291 -10.40 -6.21 -24.77
CA GLU A 291 -10.55 -4.94 -24.03
C GLU A 291 -9.33 -4.01 -24.15
N ARG A 292 -8.25 -4.46 -24.80
CA ARG A 292 -7.08 -3.63 -25.14
C ARG A 292 -7.29 -2.84 -26.44
N GLY A 293 -8.53 -2.42 -26.70
CA GLY A 293 -8.93 -1.64 -27.86
C GLY A 293 -8.13 -0.34 -27.97
N VAL A 294 -7.01 -0.44 -28.69
CA VAL A 294 -6.44 0.51 -29.63
C VAL A 294 -7.07 1.90 -29.55
N ALA A 295 -6.33 2.85 -28.98
CA ALA A 295 -6.46 4.25 -29.38
C ALA A 295 -6.15 4.32 -30.88
N THR A 296 -7.19 4.21 -31.72
CA THR A 296 -7.07 4.51 -33.13
C THR A 296 -6.74 5.98 -33.22
N SER A 297 -5.52 6.26 -33.65
CA SER A 297 -5.04 7.53 -34.17
C SER A 297 -6.16 8.48 -34.58
N VAL A 298 -6.24 9.62 -33.89
CA VAL A 298 -6.92 10.80 -34.43
C VAL A 298 -6.15 11.21 -35.69
N PRO A 299 -6.73 11.19 -36.89
CA PRO A 299 -6.11 11.79 -38.05
C PRO A 299 -6.14 13.31 -37.89
N ALA A 300 -5.07 13.96 -38.36
CA ALA A 300 -4.85 15.41 -38.35
C ALA A 300 -5.98 16.22 -39.00
#